data_AF-A0A2C5XWC3-F1
#
_entry.id   AF-A0A2C5XWC3-F1
#
_cell.length_a   1.000
_cell.length_b   1.000
_cell.length_c   1.000
_cell.angle_alpha   90.00
_cell.angle_beta   90.00
_cell.angle_gamma   90.00
#
_symmetry.space_group_name_H-M   'P 1'
#
loop_
_entity.id
_entity.type
_entity.pdbx_description
1 polymer ?
#
loop_
_entity_poly.entity_id
_entity_poly.type
_entity_poly.pdbx_seq_one_letter_code
_entity_poly.pdbx_strand_id
1 'polypeptide(L)'
;MATDAIYDRWLRDAQGWAPESDWDPKEYYEWFLRLRDARGRLKETYVQVDQELIEQTKKICEEHDPREKGKTAPMDFENTAKLLVRYMVAYNFYHRSGFEDLDEKMVISATQKHLGKIGMGMKDVDVAYMLQKAADKTYFVLFLQVPFGEAVKARFTEFVKVGESFVPVALDWRFKVNTYDAVAAAIVTEIVSEKKDGALPKATEIPAILKRIHKRSPSSFQEWAVEATTKMLATDERVGQFVGFRSDPGLPNLGDNLQRQMQCLKLVLESGKVDDLLNTAVNLEEEHLSWEKTIGPAVTAIRRLGGRSAGQSAEQLADYARNHDRKR
;
A
#
# COMPACT_ATOMS: atom_id res chain seq x y z
N MET A 1 -11.26 37.19 3.92
CA MET A 1 -10.00 36.91 3.21
C MET A 1 -9.08 36.21 4.21
N ALA A 2 -8.88 34.91 4.05
CA ALA A 2 -8.14 34.08 5.01
C ALA A 2 -7.55 32.82 4.32
N THR A 3 -6.97 33.00 3.14
CA THR A 3 -6.31 31.93 2.35
C THR A 3 -4.80 32.11 2.23
N ASP A 4 -4.27 33.28 2.59
CA ASP A 4 -2.83 33.59 2.41
C ASP A 4 -1.95 32.97 3.51
N ALA A 5 -2.52 32.70 4.70
CA ALA A 5 -1.77 32.16 5.84
C ALA A 5 -1.27 30.71 5.65
N ILE A 6 -1.83 29.94 4.72
CA ILE A 6 -1.48 28.51 4.53
C ILE A 6 -0.11 28.36 3.85
N TYR A 7 0.38 29.39 3.15
CA TYR A 7 1.57 29.28 2.29
C TYR A 7 2.76 30.17 2.71
N ASP A 8 2.66 30.92 3.81
CA ASP A 8 3.73 31.80 4.30
C ASP A 8 5.06 31.08 4.54
N ARG A 9 5.01 29.81 4.97
CA ARG A 9 6.19 28.95 5.14
C ARG A 9 7.00 28.77 3.85
N TRP A 10 6.33 28.78 2.70
CA TRP A 10 6.90 28.42 1.40
C TRP A 10 7.25 29.64 0.54
N LEU A 11 6.79 30.83 0.93
CA LEU A 11 6.89 32.06 0.14
C LEU A 11 7.80 33.12 0.79
N ARG A 12 8.31 32.85 1.99
CA ARG A 12 9.03 33.81 2.85
C ARG A 12 10.26 34.46 2.21
N ASP A 13 10.95 33.74 1.33
CA ASP A 13 12.18 34.19 0.67
C ASP A 13 12.01 34.42 -0.84
N ALA A 14 10.78 34.42 -1.34
CA ALA A 14 10.52 34.74 -2.74
C ALA A 14 10.70 36.25 -2.96
N GLN A 15 11.81 36.65 -3.60
CA GLN A 15 12.06 38.05 -3.97
C GLN A 15 10.88 38.60 -4.80
N GLY A 16 10.25 39.65 -4.27
CA GLY A 16 9.26 40.45 -5.01
C GLY A 16 9.94 41.12 -6.19
N TRP A 17 9.46 40.82 -7.39
CA TRP A 17 10.03 41.32 -8.64
C TRP A 17 9.14 42.42 -9.26
N ALA A 18 9.76 43.36 -9.95
CA ALA A 18 9.13 44.62 -10.35
C ALA A 18 8.08 44.47 -11.48
N PRO A 19 7.06 45.36 -11.53
CA PRO A 19 5.83 45.16 -12.32
C PRO A 19 5.93 45.40 -13.83
N GLU A 20 7.11 45.73 -14.35
CA GLU A 20 7.26 46.36 -15.67
C GLU A 20 7.74 45.39 -16.77
N SER A 21 7.71 44.08 -16.52
CA SER A 21 8.08 43.08 -17.54
C SER A 21 7.22 41.82 -17.46
N ASP A 22 6.86 41.35 -18.65
CA ASP A 22 6.63 39.95 -19.01
C ASP A 22 5.30 39.29 -18.60
N TRP A 23 4.33 39.44 -19.52
CA TRP A 23 3.22 38.50 -19.70
C TRP A 23 3.47 37.68 -20.98
N ASP A 24 3.83 36.39 -20.85
CA ASP A 24 3.94 35.45 -21.96
C ASP A 24 2.93 34.28 -21.80
N PRO A 25 1.82 34.29 -22.55
CA PRO A 25 0.84 33.20 -22.60
C PRO A 25 1.44 31.86 -23.02
N LYS A 26 2.52 31.88 -23.81
CA LYS A 26 3.24 30.69 -24.23
C LYS A 26 3.99 30.08 -23.06
N GLU A 27 4.65 30.90 -22.24
CA GLU A 27 5.32 30.46 -21.01
C GLU A 27 4.31 29.82 -20.03
N TYR A 28 3.14 30.44 -19.84
CA TYR A 28 2.07 29.86 -19.01
C TYR A 28 1.63 28.49 -19.53
N TYR A 29 1.41 28.38 -20.84
CA TYR A 29 1.01 27.11 -21.46
C TYR A 29 2.11 26.04 -21.36
N GLU A 30 3.38 26.41 -21.51
CA GLU A 30 4.51 25.49 -21.35
C GLU A 30 4.60 24.93 -19.93
N TRP A 31 4.41 25.76 -18.90
CA TRP A 31 4.37 25.28 -17.51
C TRP A 31 3.13 24.45 -17.21
N PHE A 32 1.98 24.79 -17.79
CA PHE A 32 0.77 23.97 -17.70
C PHE A 32 0.98 22.58 -18.32
N LEU A 33 1.59 22.49 -19.51
CA LEU A 33 1.96 21.23 -20.14
C LEU A 33 2.95 20.43 -19.29
N ARG A 34 3.99 21.08 -18.74
CA ARG A 34 4.93 20.42 -17.82
C ARG A 34 4.24 19.86 -16.58
N LEU A 35 3.29 20.59 -16.00
CA LEU A 35 2.49 20.10 -14.88
C LEU A 35 1.62 18.90 -15.27
N ARG A 36 0.97 18.96 -16.44
CA ARG A 36 0.17 17.86 -16.98
C ARG A 36 1.02 16.61 -17.22
N ASP A 37 2.18 16.77 -17.84
CA ASP A 37 3.10 15.67 -18.16
C ASP A 37 3.76 15.11 -16.91
N ALA A 38 4.03 15.94 -15.90
CA ALA A 38 4.47 15.48 -14.58
C ALA A 38 3.37 14.63 -13.92
N ARG A 39 2.13 15.14 -13.86
CA ARG A 39 0.98 14.40 -13.32
C ARG A 39 0.66 13.12 -14.08
N GLY A 40 0.80 13.13 -15.41
CA GLY A 40 0.56 11.97 -16.26
C GLY A 40 1.54 10.82 -16.00
N ARG A 41 2.76 11.12 -15.57
CA ARG A 41 3.82 10.12 -15.29
C ARG A 41 3.85 9.65 -13.84
N LEU A 42 3.21 10.36 -12.90
CA LEU A 42 3.25 10.04 -11.46
C LEU A 42 2.93 8.57 -11.15
N LYS A 43 1.88 8.01 -11.77
CA LYS A 43 1.47 6.62 -11.51
C LYS A 43 2.50 5.60 -11.97
N GLU A 44 3.28 5.91 -12.99
CA GLU A 44 4.38 5.08 -13.46
C GLU A 44 5.59 5.24 -12.52
N THR A 45 5.91 6.47 -12.13
CA THR A 45 6.98 6.74 -11.16
C THR A 45 6.72 6.09 -9.81
N TYR A 46 5.48 6.12 -9.29
CA TYR A 46 5.10 5.41 -8.06
C TYR A 46 5.42 3.91 -8.16
N VAL A 47 5.07 3.29 -9.29
CA VAL A 47 5.34 1.87 -9.52
C VAL A 47 6.85 1.60 -9.60
N GLN A 48 7.62 2.46 -10.26
CA GLN A 48 9.07 2.32 -10.37
C GLN A 48 9.76 2.41 -9.01
N VAL A 49 9.43 3.43 -8.21
CA VAL A 49 9.98 3.62 -6.86
C VAL A 49 9.64 2.43 -5.96
N ASP A 50 8.40 1.95 -6.02
CA ASP A 50 7.99 0.82 -5.18
C ASP A 50 8.63 -0.51 -5.64
N GLN A 51 8.83 -0.70 -6.94
CA GLN A 51 9.56 -1.86 -7.46
C GLN A 51 11.02 -1.85 -7.05
N GLU A 52 11.66 -0.69 -7.06
CA GLU A 52 13.03 -0.54 -6.57
C GLU A 52 13.12 -0.87 -5.09
N LEU A 53 12.20 -0.35 -4.26
CA LEU A 53 12.14 -0.66 -2.84
C LEU A 53 11.91 -2.17 -2.57
N ILE A 54 11.07 -2.84 -3.37
CA ILE A 54 10.90 -4.30 -3.32
C ILE A 54 12.22 -5.02 -3.63
N GLU A 55 12.94 -4.62 -4.68
CA GLU A 55 14.19 -5.28 -5.07
C GLU A 55 15.30 -5.07 -4.02
N GLN A 56 15.40 -3.88 -3.43
CA GLN A 56 16.33 -3.65 -2.30
C GLN A 56 15.96 -4.50 -1.09
N THR A 57 14.68 -4.58 -0.75
CA THR A 57 14.20 -5.40 0.36
C THR A 57 14.46 -6.89 0.11
N LYS A 58 14.25 -7.35 -1.12
CA LYS A 58 14.50 -8.74 -1.53
C LYS A 58 15.97 -9.10 -1.35
N LYS A 59 16.91 -8.23 -1.73
CA LYS A 59 18.35 -8.46 -1.50
C LYS A 59 18.67 -8.65 -0.02
N ILE A 60 18.09 -7.82 0.86
CA ILE A 60 18.26 -7.99 2.31
C ILE A 60 17.67 -9.33 2.78
N CYS A 61 16.52 -9.73 2.25
CA CYS A 61 15.93 -11.04 2.55
C CYS A 61 16.85 -12.20 2.10
N GLU A 62 17.51 -12.08 0.94
CA GLU A 62 18.46 -13.05 0.39
C GLU A 62 19.77 -13.12 1.21
N GLU A 63 20.29 -11.98 1.66
CA GLU A 63 21.47 -11.90 2.53
C GLU A 63 21.28 -12.62 3.87
N HIS A 64 20.04 -12.63 4.37
CA HIS A 64 19.65 -13.28 5.62
C HIS A 64 18.97 -14.64 5.41
N ASP A 65 19.19 -15.29 4.26
CA ASP A 65 18.72 -16.66 4.04
C ASP A 65 19.38 -17.62 5.06
N PRO A 66 18.60 -18.27 5.95
CA PRO A 66 19.15 -19.14 6.99
C PRO A 66 19.66 -20.50 6.46
N ARG A 67 19.54 -20.76 5.15
CA ARG A 67 19.79 -22.07 4.54
C ARG A 67 21.23 -22.19 4.04
N GLU A 68 21.83 -23.36 4.20
CA GLU A 68 23.06 -23.69 3.46
C GLU A 68 22.77 -23.74 1.95
N LYS A 69 23.63 -23.08 1.15
CA LYS A 69 23.52 -23.06 -0.32
C LYS A 69 23.32 -24.49 -0.86
N GLY A 70 22.16 -24.73 -1.49
CA GLY A 70 21.88 -25.95 -2.26
C GLY A 70 21.14 -27.10 -1.55
N LYS A 71 20.69 -26.97 -0.29
CA LYS A 71 20.12 -28.12 0.46
C LYS A 71 18.60 -28.08 0.77
N THR A 72 17.88 -27.03 0.39
CA THR A 72 16.49 -26.79 0.86
C THR A 72 15.60 -26.18 -0.20
N ALA A 73 14.28 -26.46 -0.13
CA ALA A 73 13.26 -25.90 -1.01
C ALA A 73 13.33 -24.36 -1.07
N PRO A 74 13.18 -23.71 -2.24
CA PRO A 74 13.41 -22.28 -2.45
C PRO A 74 12.57 -21.41 -1.48
N MET A 75 13.20 -20.38 -0.92
CA MET A 75 12.51 -19.34 -0.14
C MET A 75 11.80 -18.38 -1.09
N ASP A 76 10.74 -17.75 -0.59
CA ASP A 76 9.91 -16.82 -1.35
C ASP A 76 10.28 -15.37 -1.01
N PHE A 77 11.50 -14.97 -1.40
CA PHE A 77 12.07 -13.68 -1.03
C PHE A 77 11.29 -12.50 -1.62
N GLU A 78 10.78 -12.64 -2.84
CA GLU A 78 10.02 -11.57 -3.49
C GLU A 78 8.69 -11.30 -2.76
N ASN A 79 7.92 -12.34 -2.44
CA ASN A 79 6.67 -12.12 -1.69
C ASN A 79 6.94 -11.71 -0.24
N THR A 80 8.06 -12.16 0.35
CA THR A 80 8.51 -11.65 1.66
C THR A 80 8.79 -10.15 1.61
N ALA A 81 9.54 -9.70 0.61
CA ALA A 81 9.83 -8.28 0.41
C ALA A 81 8.55 -7.47 0.24
N LYS A 82 7.61 -7.96 -0.59
CA LYS A 82 6.30 -7.35 -0.78
C LYS A 82 5.50 -7.18 0.52
N LEU A 83 5.52 -8.18 1.40
CA LEU A 83 4.84 -8.11 2.70
C LEU A 83 5.40 -7.04 3.63
N LEU A 84 6.71 -6.75 3.54
CA LEU A 84 7.34 -5.67 4.28
C LEU A 84 7.02 -4.30 3.65
N VAL A 85 7.25 -4.18 2.35
CA VAL A 85 7.19 -2.92 1.61
C VAL A 85 5.77 -2.34 1.57
N ARG A 86 4.73 -3.17 1.58
CA ARG A 86 3.33 -2.70 1.54
C ARG A 86 2.97 -1.66 2.61
N TYR A 87 3.54 -1.79 3.82
CA TYR A 87 3.30 -0.82 4.91
C TYR A 87 3.99 0.52 4.64
N MET A 88 5.20 0.49 4.09
CA MET A 88 5.95 1.69 3.71
C MET A 88 5.20 2.44 2.61
N VAL A 89 4.77 1.71 1.57
CA VAL A 89 4.00 2.27 0.45
C VAL A 89 2.67 2.84 0.92
N ALA A 90 1.92 2.11 1.77
CA ALA A 90 0.64 2.59 2.28
C ALA A 90 0.79 3.89 3.09
N TYR A 91 1.83 4.02 3.90
CA TYR A 91 2.13 5.26 4.63
C TYR A 91 2.45 6.40 3.67
N ASN A 92 3.39 6.20 2.75
CA ASN A 92 3.82 7.23 1.82
C ASN A 92 2.72 7.64 0.84
N PHE A 93 1.75 6.75 0.58
CA PHE A 93 0.62 7.04 -0.29
C PHE A 93 -0.21 8.24 0.20
N TYR A 94 -0.22 8.55 1.50
CA TYR A 94 -0.85 9.76 2.02
C TYR A 94 -0.26 11.02 1.37
N HIS A 95 1.07 11.15 1.36
CA HIS A 95 1.76 12.25 0.68
C HIS A 95 1.57 12.19 -0.83
N ARG A 96 1.55 10.99 -1.41
CA ARG A 96 1.34 10.81 -2.84
C ARG A 96 -0.06 11.27 -3.27
N SER A 97 -1.07 11.06 -2.43
CA SER A 97 -2.45 11.45 -2.71
C SER A 97 -2.61 12.98 -2.86
N GLY A 98 -1.75 13.76 -2.20
CA GLY A 98 -1.68 15.22 -2.36
C GLY A 98 -1.25 15.69 -3.76
N PHE A 99 -0.58 14.84 -4.56
CA PHE A 99 -0.30 15.16 -5.97
C PHE A 99 -1.54 15.06 -6.86
N GLU A 100 -2.42 14.12 -6.53
CA GLU A 100 -3.61 13.75 -7.30
C GLU A 100 -4.87 14.52 -6.87
N ASP A 101 -4.80 15.33 -5.80
CA ASP A 101 -5.93 16.11 -5.25
C ASP A 101 -7.18 15.23 -5.01
N LEU A 102 -6.95 14.06 -4.42
CA LEU A 102 -7.99 13.06 -4.17
C LEU A 102 -8.79 13.44 -2.92
N ASP A 103 -10.11 13.28 -2.99
CA ASP A 103 -10.97 13.27 -1.80
C ASP A 103 -10.46 12.21 -0.80
N GLU A 104 -10.39 12.53 0.49
CA GLU A 104 -9.91 11.60 1.54
C GLU A 104 -10.62 10.24 1.50
N LYS A 105 -11.94 10.23 1.23
CA LYS A 105 -12.75 9.00 1.09
C LYS A 105 -12.28 8.08 -0.06
N MET A 106 -11.55 8.62 -1.03
CA MET A 106 -11.01 7.88 -2.18
C MET A 106 -9.58 7.39 -1.95
N VAL A 107 -8.85 7.95 -0.97
CA VAL A 107 -7.42 7.65 -0.76
C VAL A 107 -7.23 6.17 -0.43
N ILE A 108 -8.07 5.58 0.43
CA ILE A 108 -8.00 4.13 0.75
C ILE A 108 -8.12 3.29 -0.52
N SER A 109 -9.17 3.55 -1.33
CA SER A 109 -9.42 2.80 -2.57
C SER A 109 -8.28 2.98 -3.59
N ALA A 110 -7.72 4.19 -3.69
CA ALA A 110 -6.57 4.48 -4.55
C ALA A 110 -5.31 3.74 -4.09
N THR A 111 -5.01 3.74 -2.78
CA THR A 111 -3.90 2.99 -2.18
C THR A 111 -4.07 1.50 -2.43
N GLN A 112 -5.26 0.93 -2.23
CA GLN A 112 -5.52 -0.49 -2.50
C GLN A 112 -5.33 -0.85 -3.96
N LYS A 113 -5.83 -0.03 -4.88
CA LYS A 113 -5.67 -0.25 -6.32
C LYS A 113 -4.18 -0.23 -6.71
N HIS A 114 -3.42 0.68 -6.12
CA HIS A 114 -1.98 0.77 -6.34
C HIS A 114 -1.24 -0.45 -5.79
N LEU A 115 -1.46 -0.79 -4.53
CA LEU A 115 -0.90 -1.99 -3.88
C LEU A 115 -1.26 -3.28 -4.64
N GLY A 116 -2.50 -3.41 -5.10
CA GLY A 116 -2.93 -4.53 -5.93
C GLY A 116 -2.20 -4.61 -7.27
N LYS A 117 -1.96 -3.47 -7.94
CA LYS A 117 -1.22 -3.40 -9.22
C LYS A 117 0.20 -3.95 -9.11
N ILE A 118 0.84 -3.80 -7.97
CA ILE A 118 2.22 -4.25 -7.70
C ILE A 118 2.28 -5.56 -6.89
N GLY A 119 1.14 -6.23 -6.71
CA GLY A 119 1.06 -7.54 -6.04
C GLY A 119 1.29 -7.49 -4.53
N MET A 120 1.04 -6.36 -3.89
CA MET A 120 1.27 -6.08 -2.47
C MET A 120 -0.02 -5.80 -1.70
N GLY A 121 -1.07 -6.57 -2.00
CA GLY A 121 -2.40 -6.37 -1.40
C GLY A 121 -2.34 -6.19 0.12
N MET A 122 -3.23 -5.34 0.63
CA MET A 122 -3.35 -5.05 2.06
C MET A 122 -4.82 -4.86 2.44
N LYS A 123 -5.17 -5.21 3.69
CA LYS A 123 -6.54 -5.05 4.21
C LYS A 123 -6.88 -3.56 4.36
N ASP A 124 -8.13 -3.20 4.12
CA ASP A 124 -8.65 -1.83 4.20
C ASP A 124 -8.32 -1.18 5.54
N VAL A 125 -8.49 -1.94 6.64
CA VAL A 125 -8.22 -1.48 8.01
C VAL A 125 -6.74 -1.16 8.23
N ASP A 126 -5.85 -1.92 7.60
CA ASP A 126 -4.42 -1.70 7.73
C ASP A 126 -4.00 -0.48 6.89
N VAL A 127 -4.56 -0.34 5.68
CA VAL A 127 -4.35 0.83 4.83
C VAL A 127 -4.81 2.10 5.55
N ALA A 128 -6.02 2.08 6.11
CA ALA A 128 -6.57 3.20 6.88
C ALA A 128 -5.68 3.55 8.07
N TYR A 129 -5.18 2.56 8.80
CA TYR A 129 -4.25 2.78 9.90
C TYR A 129 -2.96 3.50 9.44
N MET A 130 -2.32 3.03 8.35
CA MET A 130 -1.08 3.65 7.86
C MET A 130 -1.32 5.09 7.38
N LEU A 131 -2.43 5.34 6.68
CA LEU A 131 -2.82 6.68 6.23
C LEU A 131 -3.09 7.61 7.42
N GLN A 132 -3.79 7.13 8.45
CA GLN A 132 -4.04 7.91 9.67
C GLN A 132 -2.73 8.27 10.39
N LYS A 133 -1.79 7.31 10.50
CA LYS A 133 -0.47 7.57 11.09
C LYS A 133 0.33 8.62 10.33
N ALA A 134 0.22 8.62 9.00
CA ALA A 134 0.84 9.67 8.18
C ALA A 134 0.18 11.04 8.41
N ALA A 135 -1.15 11.09 8.49
CA ALA A 135 -1.91 12.32 8.72
C ALA A 135 -1.64 12.94 10.11
N ASP A 136 -1.69 12.13 11.17
CA ASP A 136 -1.56 12.55 12.58
C ASP A 136 -0.22 13.22 12.91
N LYS A 137 0.81 12.98 12.11
CA LYS A 137 2.20 13.38 12.39
C LYS A 137 2.72 14.44 11.41
N THR A 138 1.83 15.14 10.70
CA THR A 138 2.19 16.21 9.76
C THR A 138 2.70 17.47 10.48
N TYR A 139 3.89 17.38 11.09
CA TYR A 139 4.69 18.50 11.59
C TYR A 139 6.18 18.28 11.26
N PHE A 140 6.70 19.06 10.31
CA PHE A 140 8.11 19.33 9.98
C PHE A 140 9.01 18.19 9.41
N VAL A 141 9.58 18.49 8.24
CA VAL A 141 10.39 17.64 7.34
C VAL A 141 11.63 16.98 7.97
N LEU A 142 12.21 17.56 9.03
CA LEU A 142 13.36 16.98 9.74
C LEU A 142 12.98 15.90 10.78
N PHE A 143 11.69 15.71 11.06
CA PHE A 143 11.20 14.69 11.99
C PHE A 143 10.46 13.53 11.31
N LEU A 144 10.29 13.52 9.98
CA LEU A 144 9.50 12.50 9.26
C LEU A 144 10.01 11.05 9.43
N GLN A 145 11.31 10.85 9.66
CA GLN A 145 11.89 9.51 9.83
C GLN A 145 11.36 8.79 11.08
N VAL A 146 11.10 9.51 12.18
CA VAL A 146 10.68 8.90 13.44
C VAL A 146 9.24 8.40 13.39
N PRO A 147 8.22 9.19 12.97
CA PRO A 147 6.84 8.75 12.83
C PRO A 147 6.65 7.65 11.78
N PHE A 148 7.34 7.74 10.64
CA PHE A 148 7.31 6.72 9.60
C PHE A 148 7.89 5.40 10.11
N GLY A 149 9.09 5.44 10.68
CA GLY A 149 9.76 4.27 11.21
C GLY A 149 8.98 3.62 12.36
N GLU A 150 8.46 4.40 13.30
CA GLU A 150 7.60 3.91 14.39
C GLU A 150 6.33 3.22 13.85
N ALA A 151 5.62 3.86 12.91
CA ALA A 151 4.37 3.34 12.38
C ALA A 151 4.59 2.03 11.60
N VAL A 152 5.59 2.00 10.72
CA VAL A 152 5.91 0.80 9.93
C VAL A 152 6.40 -0.32 10.83
N LYS A 153 7.35 -0.06 11.75
CA LYS A 153 7.84 -1.10 12.68
C LYS A 153 6.71 -1.65 13.54
N ALA A 154 5.86 -0.79 14.12
CA ALA A 154 4.75 -1.25 14.95
C ALA A 154 3.80 -2.18 14.18
N ARG A 155 3.39 -1.78 12.97
CA ARG A 155 2.48 -2.59 12.15
C ARG A 155 3.15 -3.87 11.66
N PHE A 156 4.43 -3.78 11.32
CA PHE A 156 5.21 -4.92 10.88
C PHE A 156 5.41 -5.97 11.98
N THR A 157 5.78 -5.54 13.19
CA THR A 157 5.88 -6.43 14.36
C THR A 157 4.56 -7.11 14.69
N GLU A 158 3.44 -6.37 14.64
CA GLU A 158 2.11 -6.94 14.84
C GLU A 158 1.78 -7.98 13.75
N PHE A 159 2.08 -7.67 12.49
CA PHE A 159 1.87 -8.60 11.40
C PHE A 159 2.67 -9.89 11.54
N VAL A 160 3.95 -9.82 11.92
CA VAL A 160 4.77 -11.02 12.17
C VAL A 160 4.17 -11.85 13.29
N LYS A 161 3.80 -11.23 14.42
CA LYS A 161 3.17 -11.92 15.56
C LYS A 161 1.86 -12.62 15.17
N VAL A 162 1.00 -11.93 14.42
CA VAL A 162 -0.27 -12.47 13.94
C VAL A 162 -0.04 -13.56 12.89
N GLY A 163 0.88 -13.35 11.95
CA GLY A 163 1.24 -14.30 10.90
C GLY A 163 1.81 -15.61 11.45
N GLU A 164 2.62 -15.56 12.50
CA GLU A 164 3.08 -16.76 13.22
C GLU A 164 1.92 -17.61 13.72
N SER A 165 0.87 -16.98 14.27
CA SER A 165 -0.32 -17.69 14.75
C SER A 165 -1.12 -18.35 13.61
N PHE A 166 -0.96 -17.86 12.37
CA PHE A 166 -1.62 -18.41 11.19
C PHE A 166 -0.89 -19.63 10.61
N VAL A 167 0.44 -19.73 10.80
CA VAL A 167 1.26 -20.81 10.23
C VAL A 167 0.70 -22.21 10.53
N PRO A 168 0.35 -22.58 11.77
CA PRO A 168 -0.18 -23.92 12.05
C PRO A 168 -1.46 -24.23 11.29
N VAL A 169 -2.37 -23.25 11.16
CA VAL A 169 -3.63 -23.41 10.43
C VAL A 169 -3.39 -23.51 8.93
N ALA A 170 -2.46 -22.73 8.39
CA ALA A 170 -2.06 -22.80 6.98
C ALA A 170 -1.42 -24.14 6.60
N LEU A 171 -0.51 -24.64 7.45
CA LEU A 171 0.12 -25.96 7.24
C LEU A 171 -0.91 -27.09 7.37
N ASP A 172 -1.80 -27.04 8.37
CA ASP A 172 -2.87 -28.02 8.50
C ASP A 172 -3.81 -28.00 7.29
N TRP A 173 -4.15 -26.82 6.76
CA TRP A 173 -4.94 -26.72 5.54
C TRP A 173 -4.23 -27.41 4.37
N ARG A 174 -2.96 -27.04 4.12
CA ARG A 174 -2.16 -27.57 3.01
C ARG A 174 -1.96 -29.09 3.07
N PHE A 175 -1.64 -29.62 4.25
CA PHE A 175 -1.23 -31.02 4.42
C PHE A 175 -2.36 -31.96 4.83
N LYS A 176 -3.43 -31.46 5.45
CA LYS A 176 -4.54 -32.29 5.96
C LYS A 176 -5.86 -32.11 5.23
N VAL A 177 -6.06 -30.98 4.52
CA VAL A 177 -7.34 -30.67 3.87
C VAL A 177 -7.21 -30.56 2.36
N ASN A 178 -6.49 -29.56 1.84
CA ASN A 178 -6.43 -29.32 0.41
C ASN A 178 -5.21 -28.48 0.00
N THR A 179 -4.65 -28.77 -1.16
CA THR A 179 -3.56 -28.00 -1.78
C THR A 179 -4.06 -26.86 -2.68
N TYR A 180 -5.33 -26.84 -3.08
CA TYR A 180 -5.88 -25.85 -4.02
C TYR A 180 -6.49 -24.61 -3.35
N ASP A 181 -6.15 -23.43 -3.87
CA ASP A 181 -6.46 -22.12 -3.29
C ASP A 181 -7.94 -21.68 -3.42
N ALA A 182 -8.60 -22.09 -4.52
CA ALA A 182 -9.98 -21.71 -4.82
C ALA A 182 -11.00 -22.27 -3.81
N VAL A 183 -10.77 -23.48 -3.28
CA VAL A 183 -11.66 -24.11 -2.30
C VAL A 183 -11.59 -23.37 -0.96
N ALA A 184 -10.40 -22.96 -0.54
CA ALA A 184 -10.23 -22.17 0.68
C ALA A 184 -10.96 -20.83 0.59
N ALA A 185 -10.88 -20.16 -0.57
CA ALA A 185 -11.57 -18.89 -0.81
C ALA A 185 -13.10 -19.05 -0.71
N ALA A 186 -13.66 -20.11 -1.33
CA ALA A 186 -15.09 -20.39 -1.24
C ALA A 186 -15.56 -20.65 0.20
N ILE A 187 -14.80 -21.41 0.99
CA ILE A 187 -15.12 -21.67 2.40
C ILE A 187 -15.11 -20.38 3.21
N VAL A 188 -14.09 -19.54 3.04
CA VAL A 188 -14.00 -18.27 3.78
C VAL A 188 -15.14 -17.34 3.43
N THR A 189 -15.52 -17.25 2.15
CA THR A 189 -16.68 -16.46 1.71
C THR A 189 -17.96 -16.90 2.44
N GLU A 190 -18.20 -18.21 2.56
CA GLU A 190 -19.39 -18.74 3.24
C GLU A 190 -19.32 -18.59 4.77
N ILE A 191 -18.12 -18.68 5.38
CA ILE A 191 -17.98 -18.39 6.82
C ILE A 191 -18.24 -16.90 7.09
N VAL A 192 -17.76 -16.01 6.21
CA VAL A 192 -17.92 -14.56 6.37
C VAL A 192 -19.37 -14.12 6.09
N SER A 193 -20.09 -14.77 5.18
CA SER A 193 -21.50 -14.43 4.89
C SER A 193 -22.45 -14.79 6.04
N GLU A 194 -22.04 -15.69 6.93
CA GLU A 194 -22.81 -16.15 8.10
C GLU A 194 -22.49 -15.34 9.37
N LYS A 195 -21.75 -14.23 9.25
CA LYS A 195 -21.47 -13.33 10.38
C LYS A 195 -22.76 -12.79 10.99
N LYS A 196 -22.82 -12.78 12.32
CA LYS A 196 -23.91 -12.18 13.11
C LYS A 196 -23.33 -11.02 13.90
N ASP A 197 -23.90 -9.82 13.75
CA ASP A 197 -23.44 -8.59 14.41
C ASP A 197 -21.92 -8.33 14.24
N GLY A 198 -21.37 -8.69 13.07
CA GLY A 198 -19.94 -8.56 12.75
C GLY A 198 -19.04 -9.68 13.30
N ALA A 199 -19.54 -10.56 14.16
CA ALA A 199 -18.79 -11.69 14.70
C ALA A 199 -18.79 -12.90 13.74
N LEU A 200 -17.67 -13.61 13.67
CA LEU A 200 -17.56 -14.86 12.90
C LEU A 200 -18.40 -15.97 13.54
N PRO A 201 -18.90 -16.93 12.73
CA PRO A 201 -19.53 -18.16 13.25
C PRO A 201 -18.61 -18.90 14.23
N LYS A 202 -19.20 -19.51 15.25
CA LYS A 202 -18.45 -20.36 16.20
C LYS A 202 -18.02 -21.66 15.55
N ALA A 203 -16.98 -22.29 16.09
CA ALA A 203 -16.50 -23.61 15.66
C ALA A 203 -17.61 -24.67 15.61
N THR A 204 -18.59 -24.59 16.52
CA THR A 204 -19.75 -25.48 16.55
C THR A 204 -20.69 -25.33 15.34
N GLU A 205 -20.69 -24.18 14.67
CA GLU A 205 -21.54 -23.88 13.51
C GLU A 205 -20.85 -24.29 12.18
N ILE A 206 -19.52 -24.42 12.17
CA ILE A 206 -18.70 -24.75 10.99
C ILE A 206 -19.12 -26.05 10.27
N PRO A 207 -19.39 -27.18 10.96
CA PRO A 207 -19.77 -28.42 10.27
C PRO A 207 -21.03 -28.25 9.41
N ALA A 208 -22.00 -27.46 9.87
CA ALA A 208 -23.22 -27.20 9.13
C ALA A 208 -22.96 -26.35 7.87
N ILE A 209 -22.08 -25.34 7.98
CA ILE A 209 -21.64 -24.51 6.85
C ILE A 209 -20.94 -25.38 5.80
N LEU A 210 -19.96 -26.19 6.21
CA LEU A 210 -19.19 -27.05 5.30
C LEU A 210 -20.08 -28.09 4.59
N LYS A 211 -21.07 -28.67 5.29
CA LYS A 211 -22.06 -29.56 4.68
C LYS A 211 -22.90 -28.87 3.60
N ARG A 212 -23.23 -27.58 3.76
CA ARG A 212 -23.93 -26.80 2.72
C ARG A 212 -23.06 -26.60 1.49
N ILE A 213 -21.77 -26.30 1.68
CA ILE A 213 -20.80 -26.15 0.58
C ILE A 213 -20.67 -27.47 -0.19
N HIS A 214 -20.48 -28.58 0.52
CA HIS A 214 -20.42 -29.92 -0.10
C HIS A 214 -21.69 -30.22 -0.91
N LYS A 215 -22.89 -29.95 -0.38
CA LYS A 215 -24.15 -30.17 -1.11
C LYS A 215 -24.25 -29.37 -2.41
N ARG A 216 -23.67 -28.17 -2.46
CA ARG A 216 -23.64 -27.33 -3.67
C ARG A 216 -22.58 -27.77 -4.67
N SER A 217 -21.47 -28.35 -4.20
CA SER A 217 -20.33 -28.72 -5.05
C SER A 217 -19.67 -30.03 -4.59
N PRO A 218 -20.37 -31.17 -4.68
CA PRO A 218 -19.91 -32.43 -4.08
C PRO A 218 -18.65 -32.99 -4.72
N SER A 219 -18.41 -32.71 -6.00
CA SER A 219 -17.20 -33.12 -6.73
C SER A 219 -15.96 -32.30 -6.37
N SER A 220 -16.15 -31.01 -6.05
CA SER A 220 -15.06 -30.06 -5.75
C SER A 220 -14.68 -30.01 -4.28
N PHE A 221 -15.58 -30.43 -3.38
CA PHE A 221 -15.34 -30.48 -1.94
C PHE A 221 -15.93 -31.77 -1.37
N GLN A 222 -15.12 -32.82 -1.30
CA GLN A 222 -15.56 -34.18 -0.94
C GLN A 222 -15.87 -34.34 0.55
N GLU A 223 -16.60 -35.40 0.93
CA GLU A 223 -17.04 -35.62 2.31
C GLU A 223 -15.86 -35.76 3.31
N TRP A 224 -14.77 -36.43 2.93
CA TRP A 224 -13.56 -36.48 3.76
C TRP A 224 -12.95 -35.09 4.01
N ALA A 225 -13.08 -34.17 3.04
CA ALA A 225 -12.58 -32.81 3.18
C ALA A 225 -13.48 -31.99 4.12
N VAL A 226 -14.79 -32.27 4.19
CA VAL A 226 -15.70 -31.71 5.20
C VAL A 226 -15.24 -32.11 6.60
N GLU A 227 -14.96 -33.40 6.82
CA GLU A 227 -14.48 -33.90 8.11
C GLU A 227 -13.11 -33.34 8.49
N ALA A 228 -12.16 -33.34 7.56
CA ALA A 228 -10.81 -32.81 7.78
C ALA A 228 -10.84 -31.31 8.10
N THR A 229 -11.62 -30.53 7.35
CA THR A 229 -11.80 -29.09 7.59
C THR A 229 -12.48 -28.84 8.94
N THR A 230 -13.48 -29.64 9.31
CA THR A 230 -14.13 -29.54 10.62
C THR A 230 -13.15 -29.75 11.76
N LYS A 231 -12.28 -30.77 11.66
CA LYS A 231 -11.23 -31.03 12.65
C LYS A 231 -10.20 -29.90 12.69
N MET A 232 -9.84 -29.37 11.53
CA MET A 232 -8.91 -28.24 11.42
C MET A 232 -9.48 -26.95 12.03
N LEU A 233 -10.80 -26.71 11.95
CA LEU A 233 -11.46 -25.51 12.45
C LEU A 233 -12.19 -25.75 13.79
N ALA A 234 -11.69 -26.68 14.61
CA ALA A 234 -12.37 -27.16 15.80
C ALA A 234 -12.49 -26.13 16.96
N THR A 235 -11.82 -24.97 16.87
CA THR A 235 -11.89 -23.91 17.88
C THR A 235 -12.20 -22.56 17.23
N ASP A 236 -12.88 -21.67 17.98
CA ASP A 236 -13.23 -20.32 17.51
C ASP A 236 -11.97 -19.54 17.10
N GLU A 237 -10.86 -19.74 17.82
CA GLU A 237 -9.56 -19.17 17.50
C GLU A 237 -9.06 -19.63 16.12
N ARG A 238 -9.16 -20.93 15.81
CA ARG A 238 -8.72 -21.46 14.52
C ARG A 238 -9.61 -21.03 13.36
N VAL A 239 -10.91 -20.82 13.60
CA VAL A 239 -11.81 -20.16 12.64
C VAL A 239 -11.33 -18.75 12.36
N GLY A 240 -11.05 -17.96 13.41
CA GLY A 240 -10.53 -16.61 13.30
C GLY A 240 -9.19 -16.53 12.56
N GLN A 241 -8.25 -17.44 12.88
CA GLN A 241 -6.95 -17.53 12.21
C GLN A 241 -7.10 -17.89 10.73
N PHE A 242 -7.93 -18.89 10.40
CA PHE A 242 -8.15 -19.31 9.02
C PHE A 242 -8.74 -18.19 8.15
N VAL A 243 -9.80 -17.53 8.65
CA VAL A 243 -10.41 -16.38 7.97
C VAL A 243 -9.43 -15.21 7.89
N GLY A 244 -8.78 -14.86 9.01
CA GLY A 244 -7.87 -13.71 9.09
C GLY A 244 -6.70 -13.79 8.13
N PHE A 245 -6.13 -14.98 7.97
CA PHE A 245 -5.09 -15.27 7.00
C PHE A 245 -5.59 -15.22 5.56
N ARG A 246 -6.72 -15.86 5.25
CA ARG A 246 -7.26 -15.92 3.89
C ARG A 246 -7.82 -14.60 3.39
N SER A 247 -8.26 -13.75 4.31
CA SER A 247 -8.73 -12.41 3.98
C SER A 247 -7.60 -11.39 3.83
N ASP A 248 -6.32 -11.77 3.97
CA ASP A 248 -5.20 -10.90 3.64
C ASP A 248 -4.84 -11.02 2.14
N PRO A 249 -5.09 -9.98 1.32
CA PRO A 249 -4.82 -10.02 -0.11
C PRO A 249 -3.31 -10.01 -0.46
N GLY A 250 -2.43 -9.77 0.52
CA GLY A 250 -0.97 -9.89 0.35
C GLY A 250 -0.42 -11.29 0.59
N LEU A 251 -1.28 -12.27 0.94
CA LEU A 251 -0.88 -13.66 1.18
C LEU A 251 -1.46 -14.60 0.10
N PRO A 252 -0.83 -14.68 -1.08
CA PRO A 252 -1.39 -15.38 -2.24
C PRO A 252 -1.29 -16.92 -2.20
N ASN A 253 -0.64 -17.53 -1.20
CA ASN A 253 -0.45 -18.99 -1.17
C ASN A 253 -0.44 -19.63 0.23
N LEU A 254 -1.05 -20.82 0.31
CA LEU A 254 -1.76 -21.28 1.50
C LEU A 254 -1.01 -22.13 2.53
N GLY A 255 0.30 -22.38 2.40
CA GLY A 255 1.02 -23.21 3.38
C GLY A 255 2.52 -22.95 3.44
N ASP A 256 3.36 -23.76 2.78
CA ASP A 256 4.83 -23.67 2.89
C ASP A 256 5.40 -22.29 2.57
N ASN A 257 4.72 -21.49 1.74
CA ASN A 257 5.14 -20.12 1.46
C ASN A 257 4.95 -19.22 2.69
N LEU A 258 3.84 -19.34 3.42
CA LEU A 258 3.58 -18.51 4.61
C LEU A 258 4.62 -18.79 5.69
N GLN A 259 4.91 -20.07 5.98
CA GLN A 259 5.93 -20.43 6.98
C GLN A 259 7.30 -19.83 6.61
N ARG A 260 7.71 -19.98 5.34
CA ARG A 260 8.98 -19.45 4.83
C ARG A 260 9.01 -17.92 4.85
N GLN A 261 7.92 -17.27 4.45
CA GLN A 261 7.79 -15.81 4.51
C GLN A 261 7.90 -15.33 5.97
N MET A 262 7.16 -15.92 6.91
CA MET A 262 7.22 -15.54 8.32
C MET A 262 8.61 -15.76 8.93
N GLN A 263 9.29 -16.85 8.57
CA GLN A 263 10.67 -17.09 9.00
C GLN A 263 11.62 -16.02 8.47
N CYS A 264 11.50 -15.65 7.20
CA CYS A 264 12.35 -14.62 6.60
C CYS A 264 12.08 -13.23 7.20
N LEU A 265 10.81 -12.86 7.41
CA LEU A 265 10.45 -11.58 8.04
C LEU A 265 11.03 -11.44 9.46
N LYS A 266 11.05 -12.52 10.24
CA LYS A 266 11.70 -12.53 11.56
C LYS A 266 13.19 -12.29 11.47
N LEU A 267 13.88 -12.95 10.55
CA LEU A 267 15.33 -12.79 10.38
C LEU A 267 15.69 -11.37 9.95
N VAL A 268 14.87 -10.74 9.09
CA VAL A 268 15.02 -9.33 8.71
C VAL A 268 14.77 -8.39 9.91
N LEU A 269 13.81 -8.70 10.79
CA LEU A 269 13.61 -7.96 12.04
C LEU A 269 14.83 -8.07 12.97
N GLU A 270 15.33 -9.29 13.15
CA GLU A 270 16.43 -9.61 14.06
C GLU A 270 17.78 -9.09 13.56
N SER A 271 17.96 -8.91 12.25
CA SER A 271 19.21 -8.42 11.68
C SER A 271 19.48 -6.93 11.92
N GLY A 272 18.48 -6.17 12.39
CA GLY A 272 18.57 -4.73 12.58
C GLY A 272 18.56 -3.92 11.28
N LYS A 273 18.34 -4.56 10.13
CA LYS A 273 18.34 -3.91 8.80
C LYS A 273 17.05 -3.19 8.42
N VAL A 274 16.03 -3.27 9.27
CA VAL A 274 14.75 -2.58 9.03
C VAL A 274 14.94 -1.06 8.98
N ASP A 275 15.84 -0.48 9.79
CA ASP A 275 16.10 0.96 9.74
C ASP A 275 16.77 1.40 8.42
N ASP A 276 17.70 0.60 7.90
CA ASP A 276 18.32 0.85 6.59
C ASP A 276 17.27 0.85 5.48
N LEU A 277 16.30 -0.08 5.54
CA LEU A 277 15.18 -0.15 4.59
C LEU A 277 14.24 1.05 4.70
N LEU A 278 13.92 1.47 5.92
CA LEU A 278 13.07 2.65 6.14
C LEU A 278 13.75 3.91 5.60
N ASN A 279 15.04 4.07 5.84
CA ASN A 279 15.83 5.18 5.28
C ASN A 279 15.86 5.11 3.75
N THR A 280 16.01 3.91 3.17
CA THR A 280 15.97 3.71 1.72
C THR A 280 14.60 4.12 1.15
N ALA A 281 13.50 3.73 1.79
CA ALA A 281 12.16 4.13 1.38
C ALA A 281 11.99 5.66 1.39
N VAL A 282 12.42 6.32 2.46
CA VAL A 282 12.36 7.80 2.58
C VAL A 282 13.20 8.46 1.49
N ASN A 283 14.43 8.01 1.28
CA ASN A 283 15.33 8.60 0.29
C ASN A 283 14.77 8.47 -1.13
N LEU A 284 14.21 7.31 -1.50
CA LEU A 284 13.60 7.12 -2.81
C LEU A 284 12.38 8.02 -3.02
N GLU A 285 11.54 8.22 -2.00
CA GLU A 285 10.45 9.19 -2.06
C GLU A 285 10.96 10.62 -2.24
N GLU A 286 11.98 11.03 -1.47
CA GLU A 286 12.54 12.38 -1.55
C GLU A 286 13.24 12.64 -2.89
N GLU A 287 13.90 11.63 -3.45
CA GLU A 287 14.60 11.72 -4.72
C GLU A 287 13.64 11.84 -5.90
N HIS A 288 12.61 10.99 -5.95
CA HIS A 288 11.78 10.83 -7.15
C HIS A 288 10.37 11.41 -7.01
N LEU A 289 9.85 11.51 -5.79
CA LEU A 289 8.43 11.79 -5.48
C LEU A 289 8.26 12.90 -4.43
N SER A 290 9.22 13.81 -4.30
CA SER A 290 9.06 15.00 -3.47
C SER A 290 8.31 16.10 -4.20
N TRP A 291 7.39 16.76 -3.50
CA TRP A 291 6.59 17.85 -4.08
C TRP A 291 7.46 18.93 -4.71
N GLU A 292 8.55 19.27 -4.04
CA GLU A 292 9.55 20.26 -4.46
C GLU A 292 10.26 19.91 -5.78
N LYS A 293 10.38 18.62 -6.11
CA LYS A 293 11.05 18.16 -7.34
C LYS A 293 10.05 17.80 -8.45
N THR A 294 8.88 17.27 -8.10
CA THR A 294 7.97 16.65 -9.08
C THR A 294 6.94 17.62 -9.68
N ILE A 295 6.19 18.37 -8.86
CA ILE A 295 5.14 19.28 -9.35
C ILE A 295 5.26 20.72 -8.85
N GLY A 296 5.93 20.94 -7.73
CA GLY A 296 6.06 22.23 -7.07
C GLY A 296 6.66 23.34 -7.92
N PRO A 297 7.70 23.08 -8.73
CA PRO A 297 8.26 24.10 -9.63
C PRO A 297 7.24 24.58 -10.66
N ALA A 298 6.47 23.67 -11.27
CA ALA A 298 5.47 24.01 -12.26
C ALA A 298 4.26 24.73 -11.63
N VAL A 299 3.78 24.28 -10.48
CA VAL A 299 2.69 24.95 -9.74
C VAL A 299 3.10 26.36 -9.31
N THR A 300 4.33 26.52 -8.81
CA THR A 300 4.88 27.82 -8.40
C THR A 300 5.02 28.76 -9.61
N ALA A 301 5.52 28.25 -10.74
CA ALA A 301 5.63 29.04 -11.97
C ALA A 301 4.26 29.50 -12.48
N ILE A 302 3.27 28.60 -12.55
CA ILE A 302 1.89 28.92 -12.95
C ILE A 302 1.28 29.98 -12.03
N ARG A 303 1.43 29.83 -10.71
CA ARG A 303 0.92 30.83 -9.73
C ARG A 303 1.63 32.17 -9.87
N ARG A 304 2.95 32.19 -10.06
CA ARG A 304 3.71 33.42 -10.29
C ARG A 304 3.25 34.12 -11.56
N LEU A 305 3.00 33.37 -12.65
CA LEU A 305 2.46 33.92 -13.90
C LEU A 305 1.03 34.46 -13.73
N GLY A 306 0.17 33.77 -12.99
CA GLY A 306 -1.17 34.27 -12.64
C GLY A 306 -1.16 35.49 -11.72
N GLY A 307 -0.16 35.63 -10.84
CA GLY A 307 0.06 36.85 -10.05
C GLY A 307 0.62 38.02 -10.87
N ARG A 308 1.34 37.74 -11.95
CA ARG A 308 1.88 38.71 -12.92
C ARG A 308 0.84 39.23 -13.92
N SER A 309 -0.29 38.53 -14.12
CA SER A 309 -1.31 39.00 -15.06
C SER A 309 -2.06 40.19 -14.46
N ALA A 310 -1.74 41.39 -14.95
CA ALA A 310 -2.36 42.67 -14.61
C ALA A 310 -3.89 42.70 -14.91
N GLY A 311 -4.69 42.01 -14.10
CA GLY A 311 -6.16 42.06 -14.16
C GLY A 311 -6.85 41.02 -15.06
N GLN A 312 -6.16 40.00 -15.56
CA GLN A 312 -6.83 38.85 -16.20
C GLN A 312 -7.05 37.74 -15.16
N SER A 313 -8.29 37.24 -15.05
CA SER A 313 -8.63 36.22 -14.06
C SER A 313 -7.96 34.88 -14.40
N ALA A 314 -7.66 34.07 -13.38
CA ALA A 314 -7.15 32.71 -13.56
C ALA A 314 -8.03 31.86 -14.52
N GLU A 315 -9.31 32.23 -14.68
CA GLU A 315 -10.24 31.60 -15.61
C GLU A 315 -9.88 31.89 -17.07
N GLN A 316 -9.47 33.11 -17.42
CA GLN A 316 -9.03 33.46 -18.78
C GLN A 316 -7.74 32.71 -19.18
N LEU A 317 -6.83 32.50 -18.21
CA LEU A 317 -5.63 31.68 -18.39
C LEU A 317 -5.97 30.20 -18.59
N ALA A 318 -6.92 29.68 -17.81
CA ALA A 318 -7.42 28.31 -17.97
C ALA A 318 -8.19 28.11 -19.29
N ASP A 319 -8.90 29.13 -19.77
CA ASP A 319 -9.63 29.11 -21.03
C ASP A 319 -8.70 29.20 -22.25
N TYR A 320 -7.63 30.01 -22.18
CA TYR A 320 -6.59 30.03 -23.21
C TYR A 320 -5.91 28.66 -23.35
N ALA A 321 -5.50 28.05 -22.24
CA ALA A 321 -4.90 26.70 -22.24
C ALA A 321 -5.87 25.65 -22.83
N ARG A 322 -7.15 25.67 -22.43
CA ARG A 322 -8.18 24.77 -22.97
C ARG A 322 -8.42 24.94 -24.47
N ASN A 323 -8.38 26.18 -24.96
CA ASN A 323 -8.60 26.48 -26.38
C ASN A 323 -7.39 26.14 -27.27
N HIS A 324 -6.17 26.18 -26.72
CA HIS A 324 -4.96 25.77 -27.45
C HIS A 324 -4.77 24.25 -27.50
N ASP A 325 -5.16 23.51 -26.45
CA ASP A 325 -5.13 22.04 -26.43
C ASP A 325 -6.14 21.44 -27.42
N ARG A 326 -7.30 22.08 -27.62
CA ARG A 326 -8.34 21.67 -28.59
C ARG A 326 -7.99 21.92 -30.07
N LYS A 327 -6.98 22.73 -30.37
CA LYS A 327 -6.60 23.11 -31.75
C LYS A 327 -5.46 22.27 -32.34
N ARG A 328 -5.03 21.21 -31.64
CA ARG A 328 -4.14 20.16 -32.16
C ARG A 328 -4.92 18.88 -32.41
#